data_AF-S3CYT0-F1
#
_entry.id   AF-S3CYT0-F1
#
_cell.length_a   1.000
_cell.length_b   1.000
_cell.length_c   1.000
_cell.angle_alpha   90.00
_cell.angle_beta   90.00
_cell.angle_gamma   90.00
#
_symmetry.space_group_name_H-M   'P 1'
#
loop_
_entity.id
_entity.type
_entity.pdbx_description
1 polymer ?
#
loop_
_entity_poly.entity_id
_entity_poly.type
_entity_poly.pdbx_seq_one_letter_code
_entity_poly.pdbx_strand_id
1 'polypeptide(L)'
;MQFVKLMLVAAASILSVEACKCVNPNGGANNIGVTRSCCSQNKGTFVNGNDCNAGSISNRLSNFKNCCRGSGLNSDCSCPTCREETGIESVTNITTVLS
;
A
#
# COMPACT_ATOMS: atom_id res chain seq x y z
N MET A 1 34.81 18.04 33.62
CA MET A 1 34.12 18.82 32.56
C MET A 1 34.84 18.43 31.26
N GLN A 2 34.30 17.75 30.25
CA GLN A 2 33.09 18.05 29.50
C GLN A 2 32.77 16.93 28.49
N PHE A 3 31.50 16.50 28.51
CA PHE A 3 30.62 16.19 27.38
C PHE A 3 30.90 15.00 26.45
N VAL A 4 30.19 13.91 26.78
CA VAL A 4 29.65 12.87 25.89
C VAL A 4 29.16 13.48 24.58
N LYS A 5 29.82 13.17 23.45
CA LYS A 5 29.31 13.49 22.12
C LYS A 5 28.38 12.38 21.65
N LEU A 6 27.12 12.47 22.06
CA LEU A 6 26.03 11.64 21.56
C LEU A 6 25.70 12.10 20.13
N MET A 7 26.21 11.39 19.13
CA MET A 7 25.83 11.63 17.72
C MET A 7 24.44 11.04 17.49
N LEU A 8 23.40 11.88 17.58
CA LEU A 8 22.06 11.55 17.08
C LEU A 8 22.09 11.59 15.55
N VAL A 9 22.16 10.42 14.91
CA VAL A 9 21.79 10.28 13.50
C VAL A 9 20.27 10.19 13.45
N ALA A 10 19.61 11.33 13.30
CA ALA A 10 18.21 11.37 12.92
C ALA A 10 18.11 11.02 11.43
N ALA A 11 17.79 9.77 11.12
CA ALA A 11 17.41 9.36 9.77
C ALA A 11 16.06 10.00 9.44
N ALA A 12 16.09 11.19 8.83
CA ALA A 12 14.93 11.76 8.19
C ALA A 12 14.65 10.92 6.93
N SER A 13 13.75 9.94 7.04
CA SER A 13 13.13 9.33 5.89
C SER A 13 12.37 10.43 5.15
N ILE A 14 12.91 10.82 4.00
CA ILE A 14 12.30 11.72 3.04
C ILE A 14 10.96 11.08 2.65
N LEU A 15 9.87 11.57 3.23
CA LEU A 15 8.52 11.20 2.85
C LEU A 15 8.29 11.82 1.48
N SER A 16 8.64 11.08 0.42
CA SER A 16 8.12 11.36 -0.91
C SER A 16 6.61 11.49 -0.76
N VAL A 17 6.06 12.65 -1.11
CA VAL A 17 4.62 12.89 -1.16
C VAL A 17 4.06 12.14 -2.37
N GLU A 18 4.12 10.82 -2.30
CA GLU A 18 3.57 9.95 -3.33
C GLU A 18 2.05 10.05 -3.30
N ALA A 19 1.40 9.96 -4.45
CA ALA A 19 -0.06 9.94 -4.52
C ALA A 19 -0.48 8.51 -4.85
N CYS A 20 -1.30 7.89 -3.99
CA CYS A 20 -1.68 6.50 -4.13
C CYS A 20 -2.79 6.31 -5.15
N LYS A 21 -2.60 5.32 -6.02
CA LYS A 21 -3.55 4.90 -7.05
C LYS A 21 -3.75 3.39 -6.99
N CYS A 22 -4.96 2.93 -7.27
CA CYS A 22 -5.23 1.54 -7.60
C CYS A 22 -5.07 1.37 -9.12
N VAL A 23 -4.04 0.65 -9.53
CA VAL A 23 -3.68 0.38 -10.92
C VAL A 23 -3.92 -1.08 -11.28
N ASN A 24 -4.01 -1.39 -12.56
CA ASN A 24 -4.11 -2.78 -13.00
C ASN A 24 -2.90 -3.60 -12.50
N PRO A 25 -3.07 -4.90 -12.22
CA PRO A 25 -1.98 -5.75 -11.70
C PRO A 25 -0.79 -5.87 -12.65
N ASN A 26 -1.01 -5.67 -13.95
CA ASN A 26 0.05 -5.62 -14.97
C ASN A 26 0.73 -4.24 -15.08
N GLY A 27 0.46 -3.33 -14.13
CA GLY A 27 0.84 -1.92 -14.20
C GLY A 27 -0.08 -1.09 -15.09
N GLY A 28 0.08 0.25 -15.04
CA GLY A 28 -0.57 1.17 -15.97
C GLY A 28 -1.79 1.92 -15.39
N ALA A 29 -2.92 1.87 -16.10
CA ALA A 29 -4.04 2.79 -15.91
C ALA A 29 -4.64 2.76 -14.49
N ASN A 30 -4.89 3.95 -13.95
CA ASN A 30 -5.55 4.15 -12.67
C ASN A 30 -7.06 3.87 -12.78
N ASN A 31 -7.57 3.03 -11.89
CA ASN A 31 -8.99 2.83 -11.70
C ASN A 31 -9.54 3.88 -10.73
N ILE A 32 -9.86 5.06 -11.26
CA ILE A 32 -10.27 6.25 -10.48
C ILE A 32 -11.40 5.95 -9.49
N GLY A 33 -12.40 5.16 -9.91
CA GLY A 33 -13.53 4.78 -9.05
C GLY A 33 -13.10 3.99 -7.82
N VAL A 34 -12.22 2.99 -8.02
CA VAL A 34 -11.68 2.18 -6.93
C VAL A 34 -10.73 3.00 -6.06
N THR A 35 -9.83 3.77 -6.68
CA THR A 35 -8.93 4.69 -5.97
C THR A 35 -9.69 5.65 -5.06
N ARG A 36 -10.78 6.26 -5.56
CA ARG A 36 -11.63 7.17 -4.76
C ARG A 36 -12.31 6.44 -3.61
N SER A 37 -12.89 5.26 -3.88
CA SER A 37 -13.54 4.44 -2.85
C SER A 37 -12.56 4.04 -1.75
N CYS A 38 -11.40 3.49 -2.13
CA CYS A 38 -10.36 3.07 -1.20
C CYS A 38 -9.77 4.25 -0.42
N CYS A 39 -9.61 5.41 -1.06
CA CYS A 39 -9.17 6.63 -0.39
C CYS A 39 -10.18 7.06 0.69
N SER A 40 -11.47 7.08 0.35
CA SER A 40 -12.55 7.45 1.28
C SER A 40 -12.65 6.48 2.46
N GLN A 41 -12.56 5.16 2.21
CA GLN A 41 -12.58 4.14 3.27
C GLN A 41 -11.44 4.32 4.27
N ASN A 42 -10.28 4.76 3.79
CA ASN A 42 -9.12 5.05 4.61
C ASN A 42 -9.09 6.46 5.21
N LYS A 43 -10.18 7.23 5.06
CA LYS A 43 -10.29 8.63 5.50
C LYS A 43 -9.18 9.51 4.90
N GLY A 44 -8.74 9.17 3.69
CA GLY A 44 -7.75 9.92 2.94
C GLY A 44 -8.35 11.13 2.21
N THR A 45 -7.46 11.99 1.70
CA THR A 45 -7.84 13.13 0.88
C THR A 45 -7.66 12.77 -0.59
N PHE A 46 -8.77 12.75 -1.33
CA PHE A 46 -8.73 12.56 -2.76
C PHE A 46 -8.36 13.88 -3.46
N VAL A 47 -7.31 13.86 -4.28
CA VAL A 47 -6.69 15.04 -4.92
C VAL A 47 -6.57 14.83 -6.42
N ASN A 48 -6.45 15.93 -7.18
CA ASN A 48 -6.20 15.94 -8.63
C ASN A 48 -7.23 15.20 -9.50
N GLY A 49 -8.38 14.81 -8.92
CA GLY A 49 -9.47 14.11 -9.62
C GLY A 49 -9.25 12.61 -9.83
N ASN A 50 -8.06 12.09 -9.54
CA ASN A 50 -7.68 10.70 -9.78
C ASN A 50 -6.87 10.05 -8.63
N ASP A 51 -6.31 10.83 -7.71
CA ASP A 51 -5.27 10.35 -6.80
C ASP A 51 -5.68 10.42 -5.34
N CYS A 52 -5.17 9.52 -4.51
CA CYS A 52 -5.27 9.64 -3.05
C CYS A 52 -3.98 10.24 -2.49
N ASN A 53 -4.06 11.31 -1.71
CA ASN A 53 -2.89 11.88 -1.05
C ASN A 53 -2.31 10.86 -0.05
N ALA A 54 -1.10 10.31 -0.30
CA ALA A 54 -0.50 9.33 0.61
C ALA A 54 -0.26 9.92 2.00
N GLY A 55 0.05 11.22 2.09
CA GLY A 55 0.23 11.92 3.37
C GLY A 55 -1.01 11.84 4.26
N SER A 56 -2.21 11.88 3.68
CA SER A 56 -3.47 11.76 4.41
C SER A 56 -3.75 10.33 4.87
N ILE A 57 -3.05 9.33 4.32
CA ILE A 57 -3.22 7.91 4.63
C ILE A 57 -1.92 7.22 5.04
N SER A 58 -0.88 7.97 5.48
CA SER A 58 0.45 7.39 5.74
C SER A 58 0.43 6.23 6.74
N ASN A 59 -0.43 6.30 7.76
CA ASN A 59 -0.62 5.23 8.75
C ASN A 59 -1.58 4.11 8.30
N ARG A 60 -2.11 4.21 7.07
CA ARG A 60 -3.15 3.35 6.49
C ARG A 60 -2.78 2.87 5.08
N LEU A 61 -1.52 3.03 4.65
CA LEU A 61 -1.06 2.59 3.33
C LEU A 61 -1.32 1.10 3.10
N SER A 62 -1.12 0.26 4.13
CA SER A 62 -1.46 -1.17 4.07
C SER A 62 -2.94 -1.43 3.82
N ASN A 63 -3.82 -0.65 4.48
CA ASN A 63 -5.26 -0.77 4.29
C ASN A 63 -5.68 -0.30 2.88
N PHE A 64 -5.04 0.75 2.36
CA PHE A 64 -5.25 1.20 0.98
C PHE A 64 -4.79 0.13 -0.03
N LYS A 65 -3.60 -0.46 0.16
CA LYS A 65 -3.10 -1.56 -0.67
C LYS A 65 -4.05 -2.75 -0.66
N ASN A 66 -4.53 -3.16 0.51
CA ASN A 66 -5.49 -4.25 0.65
C ASN A 66 -6.83 -3.95 -0.01
N CYS A 67 -7.31 -2.71 0.06
CA CYS A 67 -8.52 -2.29 -0.63
C CYS A 67 -8.39 -2.40 -2.16
N CYS A 68 -7.27 -1.96 -2.75
CA CYS A 68 -7.02 -2.16 -4.17
C CYS A 68 -7.00 -3.65 -4.53
N ARG A 69 -6.32 -4.48 -3.72
CA ARG A 69 -6.23 -5.95 -3.92
C ARG A 69 -7.58 -6.64 -3.85
N GLY A 70 -8.47 -6.21 -2.95
CA GLY A 70 -9.84 -6.73 -2.85
C GLY A 70 -10.67 -6.47 -4.12
N SER A 71 -10.25 -5.52 -4.95
CA SER A 71 -10.85 -5.24 -6.26
C SER A 71 -10.07 -5.85 -7.43
N GLY A 72 -9.08 -6.72 -7.17
CA GLY A 72 -8.21 -7.31 -8.19
C GLY A 72 -7.15 -6.36 -8.77
N LEU A 73 -6.88 -5.24 -8.09
CA LEU A 73 -5.94 -4.20 -8.52
C LEU A 73 -4.68 -4.17 -7.64
N ASN A 74 -3.61 -3.56 -8.14
CA ASN A 74 -2.42 -3.26 -7.35
C ASN A 74 -2.43 -1.80 -6.87
N SER A 75 -1.72 -1.51 -5.78
CA SER A 75 -1.48 -0.13 -5.37
C SER A 75 -0.11 0.35 -5.86
N ASP A 76 -0.07 1.54 -6.46
CA ASP A 76 1.16 2.18 -6.94
C ASP A 76 1.95 2.86 -5.81
N CYS A 77 1.42 2.88 -4.58
CA CYS A 77 2.13 3.45 -3.45
C CYS A 77 3.19 2.50 -2.88
N SER A 78 4.42 3.00 -2.80
CA SER A 78 5.49 2.35 -2.05
C SER A 78 5.12 2.27 -0.58
N CYS A 79 4.97 1.06 -0.06
CA CYS A 79 4.63 0.84 1.34
C CYS A 79 5.73 0.01 2.01
N PRO A 80 6.75 0.67 2.58
CA PRO A 80 7.94 -0.01 3.11
C PRO A 80 7.64 -0.91 4.32
N THR A 81 6.53 -0.67 5.02
CA THR A 81 6.10 -1.45 6.19
C THR A 81 4.89 -2.34 5.90
N CYS A 82 4.37 -2.35 4.67
CA CYS A 82 3.36 -3.32 4.28
C CYS A 82 4.01 -4.69 4.24
N ARG A 83 3.78 -5.51 5.27
CA ARG A 83 4.05 -6.94 5.17
C ARG A 83 3.23 -7.45 3.98
N GLU A 84 3.92 -7.76 2.89
CA GLU A 84 3.33 -8.47 1.78
C GLU A 84 3.02 -9.86 2.29
N GLU A 85 1.78 -10.07 2.75
CA GLU A 85 1.23 -11.41 2.84
C GLU A 85 1.17 -11.94 1.41
N THR A 86 2.28 -12.56 1.00
CA THR A 86 2.31 -13.57 -0.05
C THR A 86 1.20 -14.53 0.33
N GLY A 87 0.09 -14.48 -0.42
CA GLY A 87 -0.97 -15.46 -0.28
C GLY A 87 -0.32 -16.82 -0.44
N ILE A 88 -0.23 -17.57 0.67
CA ILE A 88 -0.02 -19.00 0.57
C ILE A 88 -1.23 -19.49 -0.19
N GLU A 89 -0.98 -19.87 -1.43
CA GLU A 89 -1.92 -20.53 -2.30
C GLU A 89 -2.54 -21.69 -1.52
N SER A 90 -3.84 -21.59 -1.26
CA SER A 90 -4.61 -22.68 -0.70
C SER A 90 -4.76 -23.75 -1.78
N VAL A 91 -3.73 -24.56 -2.01
CA VAL A 91 -3.81 -25.79 -2.82
C VAL A 91 -3.71 -26.99 -1.90
N THR A 92 -4.77 -27.23 -1.12
CA THR A 92 -5.04 -28.56 -0.56
C THR A 92 -6.32 -29.08 -1.19
N ASN A 93 -6.26 -29.42 -2.49
CA ASN A 93 -7.07 -30.51 -3.02
C ASN A 93 -6.49 -31.05 -4.34
N ILE A 94 -5.71 -32.13 -4.25
CA ILE A 94 -5.75 -33.16 -5.29
C ILE A 94 -6.21 -34.45 -4.64
N THR A 95 -7.43 -34.81 -5.03
CA THR A 95 -8.24 -35.96 -4.67
C THR A 95 -7.62 -37.27 -5.18
N THR A 96 -7.72 -38.32 -4.35
CA THR A 96 -7.96 -39.75 -4.65
C THR A 96 -7.51 -40.31 -6.00
N VAL A 97 -6.59 -41.29 -6.00
CA VAL A 97 -6.78 -42.67 -6.50
C VAL A 97 -5.42 -43.39 -6.57
N LEU A 98 -5.18 -44.39 -5.72
CA LEU A 98 -4.43 -45.58 -6.12
C LEU A 98 -5.00 -46.76 -5.33
N SER A 99 -5.58 -47.66 -6.11
CA SER A 99 -6.07 -48.98 -5.74
C SER A 99 -4.97 -49.88 -5.20
#